data_AF-A0A0W8JFU2-F1
#
_entry.id   AF-A0A0W8JFU2-F1
#
_cell.length_a   1.000
_cell.length_b   1.000
_cell.length_c   1.000
_cell.angle_alpha   90.00
_cell.angle_beta   90.00
_cell.angle_gamma   90.00
#
_symmetry.space_group_name_H-M   'P 1'
#
loop_
_entity.id
_entity.type
_entity.pdbx_description
1 polymer ?
#
loop_
_entity_poly.entity_id
_entity_poly.type
_entity_poly.pdbx_seq_one_letter_code
_entity_poly.pdbx_strand_id
1 'polypeptide(L)'
;MMSVWKKLFTAIKGGANETAEALVDQQALRILDQEIREAKAELKRSDEALVSIVAKRKLSEQKIASLEQGIAEYEAHARNAMEKGSQELALECAQKVADLRNESSVENNYLGEFKKSEQVMRTNITQAKSKLRQLEQQIDVVKANEAVQKAQSAVSATNVGANAKMHTAVESLERIKKRQAERSAQLEAAAEMAEESSGQSLDRKLAEAGITPGGTSSASDELERILKGGQS
;
A
#
# COMPACT_ATOMS: atom_id res chain seq x y z
N MET A 1 -2.24 -34.64 3.88
CA MET A 1 -0.77 -34.57 3.76
C MET A 1 -0.25 -33.72 4.92
N MET A 2 0.47 -34.31 5.87
CA MET A 2 1.00 -33.56 7.01
C MET A 2 2.03 -32.53 6.53
N SER A 3 1.77 -31.26 6.86
CA SER A 3 2.61 -30.11 6.51
C SER A 3 4.05 -30.31 7.01
N VAL A 4 5.02 -30.10 6.11
CA VAL A 4 6.47 -30.11 6.38
C VAL A 4 6.83 -29.25 7.60
N TRP A 5 6.05 -28.19 7.83
CA TRP A 5 6.10 -27.29 8.97
C TRP A 5 5.99 -28.00 10.33
N LYS A 6 5.14 -29.03 10.44
CA LYS A 6 4.93 -29.78 11.70
C LYS A 6 6.08 -30.75 12.01
N LYS A 7 6.79 -31.23 10.98
CA LYS A 7 7.98 -32.09 11.15
C LYS A 7 9.20 -31.28 11.57
N LEU A 8 9.36 -30.07 11.05
CA LEU A 8 10.40 -29.12 11.47
C LEU A 8 10.21 -28.70 12.94
N PHE A 9 8.98 -28.40 13.35
CA PHE A 9 8.69 -28.00 14.73
C PHE A 9 8.89 -29.12 15.78
N THR A 10 8.83 -30.39 15.36
CA THR A 10 8.98 -31.54 16.27
C THR A 10 10.46 -31.93 16.44
N ALA A 11 11.33 -31.60 15.47
CA ALA A 11 12.77 -31.81 15.58
C ALA A 11 13.43 -30.87 16.60
N ILE A 12 12.89 -29.65 16.78
CA ILE A 12 13.39 -28.62 17.70
C ILE A 12 13.14 -28.97 19.18
N LYS A 13 12.20 -29.87 19.50
CA LYS A 13 11.80 -30.17 20.90
C LYS A 13 12.59 -31.32 21.55
N GLY A 14 13.41 -32.05 20.81
CA GLY A 14 14.18 -33.20 21.30
C GLY A 14 15.67 -32.99 21.07
N GLY A 15 16.39 -32.55 22.10
CA GLY A 15 17.77 -32.09 22.02
C GLY A 15 18.75 -33.06 21.35
N ALA A 16 19.55 -32.51 20.41
CA ALA A 16 20.80 -33.08 19.93
C ALA A 16 21.65 -31.96 19.29
N ASN A 17 22.77 -31.60 19.96
CA ASN A 17 23.87 -30.76 19.51
C ASN A 17 23.56 -29.43 18.78
N GLU A 18 24.01 -28.32 19.35
CA GLU A 18 24.03 -26.96 18.74
C GLU A 18 24.69 -26.92 17.33
N THR A 19 25.51 -27.92 16.99
CA THR A 19 26.13 -28.06 15.66
C THR A 19 25.25 -28.72 14.60
N ALA A 20 24.21 -29.48 14.99
CA ALA A 20 23.26 -30.09 14.05
C ALA A 20 22.13 -29.11 13.67
N GLU A 21 21.69 -28.25 14.60
CA GLU A 21 20.68 -27.22 14.34
C GLU A 21 21.18 -26.16 13.35
N ALA A 22 22.41 -25.66 13.51
CA ALA A 22 22.99 -24.65 12.62
C ALA A 22 23.10 -25.10 11.14
N LEU A 23 23.35 -26.39 10.89
CA LEU A 23 23.41 -26.95 9.53
C LEU A 23 22.02 -27.09 8.90
N VAL A 24 21.00 -27.41 9.71
CA VAL A 24 19.60 -27.47 9.27
C VAL A 24 19.06 -26.07 9.00
N ASP A 25 19.43 -25.08 9.81
CA ASP A 25 19.03 -23.69 9.68
C ASP A 25 19.61 -23.02 8.43
N GLN A 26 20.88 -23.28 8.10
CA GLN A 26 21.49 -22.76 6.87
C GLN A 26 20.82 -23.30 5.60
N GLN A 27 20.43 -24.58 5.61
CA GLN A 27 19.69 -25.17 4.49
C GLN A 27 18.26 -24.64 4.41
N ALA A 28 17.60 -24.38 5.54
CA ALA A 28 16.28 -23.77 5.58
C ALA A 28 16.29 -22.35 5.00
N LEU A 29 17.29 -21.51 5.33
CA LEU A 29 17.43 -20.17 4.74
C LEU A 29 17.63 -20.21 3.22
N ARG A 30 18.42 -21.16 2.72
CA ARG A 30 18.62 -21.35 1.28
C ARG A 30 17.32 -21.75 0.56
N ILE A 31 16.52 -22.63 1.17
CA ILE A 31 15.21 -23.04 0.64
C ILE A 31 14.27 -21.83 0.62
N LEU A 32 14.20 -21.06 1.71
CA LEU A 32 13.35 -19.86 1.78
C LEU A 32 13.76 -18.81 0.73
N ASP A 33 15.05 -18.59 0.50
CA ASP A 33 15.54 -17.70 -0.57
C ASP A 33 15.12 -18.18 -1.97
N GLN A 34 15.03 -19.49 -2.17
CA GLN A 34 14.57 -20.07 -3.42
C GLN A 34 13.06 -19.89 -3.58
N GLU A 35 12.28 -20.19 -2.54
CA GLU A 35 10.83 -20.00 -2.51
C GLU A 35 10.45 -18.53 -2.74
N ILE A 36 11.19 -17.57 -2.16
CA ILE A 36 10.99 -16.14 -2.42
C ILE A 36 11.24 -15.81 -3.89
N ARG A 37 12.31 -16.34 -4.49
CA ARG A 37 12.62 -16.11 -5.91
C ARG A 37 11.54 -16.67 -6.82
N GLU A 38 11.02 -17.85 -6.51
CA GLU A 38 9.91 -18.47 -7.24
C GLU A 38 8.62 -17.66 -7.08
N ALA A 39 8.30 -17.20 -5.86
CA ALA A 39 7.17 -16.33 -5.60
C ALA A 39 7.25 -15.00 -6.36
N LYS A 40 8.44 -14.40 -6.47
CA LYS A 40 8.66 -13.20 -7.33
C LYS A 40 8.37 -13.49 -8.79
N ALA A 41 8.85 -14.62 -9.31
CA ALA A 41 8.61 -15.00 -10.70
C ALA A 41 7.12 -15.22 -10.98
N GLU A 42 6.41 -15.86 -10.05
CA GLU A 42 4.96 -16.06 -10.18
C GLU A 42 4.16 -14.76 -10.05
N LEU A 43 4.59 -13.84 -9.17
CA LEU A 43 4.00 -12.51 -9.10
C LEU A 43 4.16 -11.73 -10.41
N LYS A 44 5.31 -11.87 -11.09
CA LYS A 44 5.51 -11.26 -12.40
C LYS A 44 4.55 -11.82 -13.45
N ARG A 45 4.35 -13.15 -13.48
CA ARG A 45 3.35 -13.77 -14.36
C ARG A 45 1.93 -13.31 -14.03
N SER A 46 1.63 -13.14 -12.75
CA SER A 46 0.35 -12.59 -12.30
C SER A 46 0.14 -11.14 -12.77
N ASP A 47 1.18 -10.29 -12.73
CA ASP A 47 1.13 -8.93 -13.29
C ASP A 47 0.87 -8.97 -14.82
N GLU A 48 1.51 -9.88 -15.56
CA GLU A 48 1.29 -10.05 -17.00
C GLU A 48 -0.16 -10.50 -17.31
N ALA A 49 -0.69 -11.43 -16.52
CA ALA A 49 -2.08 -11.87 -16.63
C ALA A 49 -3.06 -10.72 -16.30
N LEU A 50 -2.77 -9.90 -15.30
CA LEU A 50 -3.54 -8.69 -14.99
C LEU A 50 -3.55 -7.72 -16.18
N VAL A 51 -2.40 -7.48 -16.84
CA VAL A 51 -2.33 -6.64 -18.04
C VAL A 51 -3.24 -7.17 -19.15
N SER A 52 -3.27 -8.49 -19.36
CA SER A 52 -4.17 -9.11 -20.33
C SER A 52 -5.65 -8.86 -20.02
N ILE A 53 -6.06 -8.96 -18.75
CA ILE A 53 -7.44 -8.67 -18.32
C ILE A 53 -7.78 -7.19 -18.52
N VAL A 54 -6.86 -6.29 -18.15
CA VAL A 54 -7.03 -4.85 -18.36
C VAL A 54 -7.21 -4.53 -19.85
N ALA A 55 -6.44 -5.18 -20.73
CA ALA A 55 -6.56 -5.02 -22.17
C ALA A 55 -7.94 -5.47 -22.67
N LYS A 56 -8.40 -6.67 -22.26
CA LYS A 56 -9.75 -7.17 -22.60
C LYS A 56 -10.86 -6.25 -22.10
N ARG A 57 -10.74 -5.73 -20.87
CA ARG A 57 -11.67 -4.74 -20.32
C ARG A 57 -11.76 -3.50 -21.22
N LYS A 58 -10.62 -2.92 -21.60
CA LYS A 58 -10.57 -1.73 -22.46
C LYS A 58 -11.17 -1.97 -23.84
N LEU A 59 -10.92 -3.14 -24.43
CA LEU A 59 -11.52 -3.51 -25.72
C LEU A 59 -13.05 -3.63 -25.61
N SER A 60 -13.54 -4.22 -24.51
CA SER A 60 -14.99 -4.31 -24.24
C SER A 60 -15.62 -2.92 -24.07
N GLU A 61 -14.95 -2.00 -23.34
CA GLU A 61 -15.39 -0.60 -23.21
C GLU A 61 -15.45 0.12 -24.57
N GLN A 62 -14.44 -0.05 -25.41
CA GLN A 62 -14.42 0.52 -26.77
C GLN A 62 -15.55 -0.05 -27.63
N LYS A 63 -15.80 -1.36 -27.54
CA LYS A 63 -16.86 -2.00 -28.30
C LYS A 63 -18.24 -1.48 -27.85
N ILE A 64 -18.49 -1.36 -26.55
CA ILE A 64 -19.72 -0.76 -26.03
C ILE A 64 -19.88 0.66 -26.55
N ALA A 65 -18.83 1.49 -26.49
CA ALA A 65 -18.89 2.85 -27.00
C ALA A 65 -19.26 2.91 -28.50
N SER A 66 -18.70 2.01 -29.32
CA SER A 66 -19.05 1.91 -30.74
C SER A 66 -20.50 1.45 -30.96
N LEU A 67 -21.00 0.53 -30.14
CA LEU A 67 -22.39 0.06 -30.22
C LEU A 67 -23.36 1.17 -29.83
N GLU A 68 -23.07 1.93 -28.77
CA GLU A 68 -23.88 3.07 -28.33
C GLU A 68 -23.90 4.19 -29.39
N GLN A 69 -22.78 4.43 -30.06
CA GLN A 69 -22.75 5.36 -31.20
C GLN A 69 -23.66 4.87 -32.34
N GLY A 70 -23.57 3.59 -32.71
CA GLY A 70 -24.44 3.00 -33.74
C GLY A 70 -25.93 3.08 -33.35
N ILE A 71 -26.26 2.84 -32.08
CA ILE A 71 -27.62 3.00 -31.55
C ILE A 71 -28.11 4.44 -31.79
N ALA A 72 -27.33 5.45 -31.39
CA ALA A 72 -27.71 6.85 -31.56
C ALA A 72 -27.89 7.23 -33.04
N GLU A 73 -27.03 6.73 -33.93
CA GLU A 73 -27.11 6.95 -35.38
C GLU A 73 -28.40 6.35 -35.98
N TYR A 74 -28.69 5.08 -35.72
CA TYR A 74 -29.89 4.43 -36.24
C TYR A 74 -31.18 4.94 -35.61
N GLU A 75 -31.16 5.41 -34.36
CA GLU A 75 -32.28 6.12 -33.76
C GLU A 75 -32.56 7.45 -34.48
N ALA A 76 -31.51 8.20 -34.86
CA ALA A 76 -31.67 9.41 -35.64
C ALA A 76 -32.20 9.11 -37.04
N HIS A 77 -31.74 8.04 -37.69
CA HIS A 77 -32.28 7.59 -38.97
C HIS A 77 -33.75 7.18 -38.87
N ALA A 78 -34.15 6.45 -37.83
CA ALA A 78 -35.54 6.07 -37.59
C ALA A 78 -36.46 7.31 -37.46
N ARG A 79 -36.03 8.32 -36.68
CA ARG A 79 -36.78 9.59 -36.53
C ARG A 79 -36.94 10.31 -37.88
N ASN A 80 -35.84 10.47 -38.63
CA ASN A 80 -35.87 11.10 -39.94
C ASN A 80 -36.75 10.34 -40.96
N ALA A 81 -36.75 9.00 -40.92
CA ALA A 81 -37.58 8.18 -41.80
C ALA A 81 -39.08 8.36 -41.48
N MET A 82 -39.44 8.42 -40.20
CA MET A 82 -40.81 8.73 -39.75
C MET A 82 -41.27 10.11 -40.20
N GLU A 83 -40.44 11.14 -40.06
CA GLU A 83 -40.74 12.51 -40.51
C GLU A 83 -41.00 12.59 -42.02
N LYS A 84 -40.34 11.73 -42.80
CA LYS A 84 -40.52 11.61 -44.26
C LYS A 84 -41.65 10.66 -44.67
N GLY A 85 -42.41 10.12 -43.71
CA GLY A 85 -43.51 9.18 -43.98
C GLY A 85 -43.07 7.78 -44.43
N SER A 86 -41.79 7.45 -44.34
CA SER A 86 -41.23 6.13 -44.71
C SER A 86 -41.26 5.19 -43.51
N GLN A 87 -42.47 4.71 -43.15
CA GLN A 87 -42.68 3.87 -41.97
C GLN A 87 -41.92 2.54 -42.01
N GLU A 88 -41.81 1.91 -43.17
CA GLU A 88 -41.06 0.65 -43.34
C GLU A 88 -39.57 0.83 -43.02
N LEU A 89 -38.94 1.87 -43.57
CA LEU A 89 -37.55 2.21 -43.28
C LEU A 89 -37.31 2.57 -41.81
N ALA A 90 -38.29 3.23 -41.17
CA ALA A 90 -38.23 3.52 -39.74
C ALA A 90 -38.27 2.24 -38.89
N LEU A 91 -39.10 1.26 -39.27
CA LEU A 91 -39.18 -0.04 -38.60
C LEU A 91 -37.87 -0.83 -38.77
N GLU A 92 -37.26 -0.81 -39.95
CA GLU A 92 -35.94 -1.43 -40.16
C GLU A 92 -34.86 -0.80 -39.28
N CYS A 93 -34.82 0.53 -39.20
CA CYS A 93 -33.88 1.23 -38.31
C CYS A 93 -34.13 0.87 -36.83
N ALA A 94 -35.41 0.79 -36.41
CA ALA A 94 -35.76 0.40 -35.05
C ALA A 94 -35.35 -1.05 -34.74
N GLN A 95 -35.50 -1.98 -35.70
CA GLN A 95 -35.02 -3.35 -35.54
C GLN A 95 -33.49 -3.37 -35.38
N LYS A 96 -32.76 -2.57 -36.17
CA LYS A 96 -31.30 -2.49 -36.04
C LYS A 96 -30.88 -1.94 -34.67
N VAL A 97 -31.58 -0.95 -34.13
CA VAL A 97 -31.37 -0.45 -32.76
C VAL A 97 -31.61 -1.54 -31.72
N ALA A 98 -32.66 -2.35 -31.87
CA ALA A 98 -32.94 -3.45 -30.96
C ALA A 98 -31.80 -4.49 -30.95
N ASP A 99 -31.28 -4.85 -32.13
CA ASP A 99 -30.16 -5.77 -32.26
C ASP A 99 -28.88 -5.22 -31.60
N LEU A 100 -28.54 -3.95 -31.86
CA LEU A 100 -27.37 -3.29 -31.27
C LEU A 100 -27.49 -3.16 -29.73
N ARG A 101 -28.70 -2.89 -29.21
CA ARG A 101 -28.96 -2.86 -27.76
C ARG A 101 -28.78 -4.23 -27.12
N ASN A 102 -29.24 -5.28 -27.77
CA ASN A 102 -29.03 -6.65 -27.30
C ASN A 102 -27.53 -6.98 -27.24
N GLU A 103 -26.77 -6.61 -28.29
CA GLU A 103 -25.31 -6.80 -28.28
C GLU A 103 -24.61 -5.96 -27.19
N SER A 104 -25.00 -4.70 -27.02
CA SER A 104 -24.48 -3.82 -25.96
C SER A 104 -24.73 -4.40 -24.57
N SER A 105 -25.92 -4.96 -24.33
CA SER A 105 -26.26 -5.63 -23.07
C SER A 105 -25.37 -6.84 -22.79
N VAL A 106 -25.15 -7.69 -23.79
CA VAL A 106 -24.23 -8.84 -23.68
C VAL A 106 -22.80 -8.38 -23.40
N GLU A 107 -22.32 -7.38 -24.12
CA GLU A 107 -20.96 -6.84 -23.95
C GLU A 107 -20.78 -6.19 -22.56
N ASN A 108 -21.80 -5.50 -22.03
CA ASN A 108 -21.78 -4.94 -20.68
C ASN A 108 -21.62 -6.02 -19.60
N ASN A 109 -22.20 -7.21 -19.79
CA ASN A 109 -21.98 -8.33 -18.87
C ASN A 109 -20.51 -8.78 -18.87
N TYR A 110 -19.89 -8.91 -20.05
CA TYR A 110 -18.47 -9.24 -20.15
C TYR A 110 -17.59 -8.15 -19.51
N LEU A 111 -17.92 -6.87 -19.74
CA LEU A 111 -17.23 -5.75 -19.10
C LEU A 111 -17.29 -5.84 -17.58
N GLY A 112 -18.46 -6.16 -17.02
CA GLY A 112 -18.65 -6.37 -15.59
C GLY A 112 -17.73 -7.46 -15.02
N GLU A 113 -17.68 -8.61 -15.67
CA GLU A 113 -16.81 -9.72 -15.26
C GLU A 113 -15.31 -9.37 -15.35
N PHE A 114 -14.89 -8.67 -16.41
CA PHE A 114 -13.49 -8.20 -16.51
C PHE A 114 -13.14 -7.19 -15.42
N LYS A 115 -14.02 -6.24 -15.11
CA LYS A 115 -13.81 -5.27 -14.01
C LYS A 115 -13.66 -5.97 -12.66
N LYS A 116 -14.53 -6.94 -12.37
CA LYS A 116 -14.47 -7.74 -11.13
C LYS A 116 -13.17 -8.53 -11.04
N SER A 117 -12.79 -9.21 -12.13
CA SER A 117 -11.55 -10.00 -12.20
C SER A 117 -10.31 -9.12 -12.03
N GLU A 118 -10.27 -7.95 -12.70
CA GLU A 118 -9.20 -6.96 -12.53
C GLU A 118 -9.05 -6.53 -11.06
N GLN A 119 -10.15 -6.15 -10.41
CA GLN A 119 -10.13 -5.69 -9.03
C GLN A 119 -9.60 -6.76 -8.05
N VAL A 120 -10.09 -8.00 -8.21
CA VAL A 120 -9.63 -9.14 -7.40
C VAL A 120 -8.13 -9.38 -7.62
N MET A 121 -7.67 -9.41 -8.88
CA MET A 121 -6.25 -9.63 -9.16
C MET A 121 -5.36 -8.50 -8.61
N ARG A 122 -5.74 -7.23 -8.78
CA ARG A 122 -5.00 -6.10 -8.21
C ARG A 122 -4.85 -6.21 -6.70
N THR A 123 -5.93 -6.57 -6.02
CA THR A 123 -5.94 -6.75 -4.56
C THR A 123 -5.01 -7.88 -4.15
N ASN A 124 -5.13 -9.05 -4.77
CA ASN A 124 -4.32 -10.22 -4.46
C ASN A 124 -2.83 -9.99 -4.74
N ILE A 125 -2.50 -9.38 -5.88
CA ILE A 125 -1.12 -9.04 -6.24
C ILE A 125 -0.52 -8.06 -5.23
N THR A 126 -1.26 -7.02 -4.84
CA THR A 126 -0.78 -6.03 -3.87
C THR A 126 -0.52 -6.68 -2.51
N GLN A 127 -1.44 -7.50 -2.03
CA GLN A 127 -1.27 -8.24 -0.78
C GLN A 127 -0.08 -9.21 -0.84
N ALA A 128 0.07 -9.94 -1.93
CA ALA A 128 1.19 -10.86 -2.13
C ALA A 128 2.54 -10.13 -2.19
N LYS A 129 2.63 -9.00 -2.90
CA LYS A 129 3.82 -8.13 -2.93
C LYS A 129 4.20 -7.62 -1.53
N SER A 130 3.20 -7.18 -0.75
CA SER A 130 3.43 -6.73 0.62
C SER A 130 3.96 -7.86 1.52
N LYS A 131 3.33 -9.04 1.48
CA LYS A 131 3.78 -10.21 2.26
C LYS A 131 5.18 -10.64 1.86
N LEU A 132 5.48 -10.65 0.56
CA LEU A 132 6.80 -11.02 0.07
C LEU A 132 7.87 -10.07 0.59
N ARG A 133 7.63 -8.76 0.53
CA ARG A 133 8.55 -7.76 1.09
C ARG A 133 8.80 -7.96 2.59
N GLN A 134 7.74 -8.30 3.34
CA GLN A 134 7.88 -8.62 4.78
C GLN A 134 8.74 -9.86 5.00
N LEU A 135 8.54 -10.93 4.22
CA LEU A 135 9.35 -12.15 4.31
C LEU A 135 10.82 -11.89 3.98
N GLU A 136 11.09 -11.10 2.96
CA GLU A 136 12.46 -10.69 2.61
C GLU A 136 13.15 -9.97 3.76
N GLN A 137 12.47 -8.98 4.35
CA GLN A 137 13.02 -8.24 5.49
C GLN A 137 13.27 -9.15 6.70
N GLN A 138 12.38 -10.11 6.97
CA GLN A 138 12.57 -11.07 8.06
C GLN A 138 13.80 -11.96 7.81
N ILE A 139 13.98 -12.44 6.58
CA ILE A 139 15.15 -13.25 6.22
C ILE A 139 16.45 -12.44 6.34
N ASP A 140 16.44 -11.18 5.93
CA ASP A 140 17.61 -10.30 6.05
C ASP A 140 18.03 -10.11 7.52
N VAL A 141 17.05 -9.92 8.42
CA VAL A 141 17.30 -9.84 9.87
C VAL A 141 17.87 -11.16 10.41
N VAL A 142 17.31 -12.31 10.00
CA VAL A 142 17.81 -13.63 10.43
C VAL A 142 19.24 -13.85 9.95
N LYS A 143 19.56 -13.54 8.68
CA LYS A 143 20.91 -13.63 8.13
C LYS A 143 21.91 -12.71 8.84
N ALA A 144 21.48 -11.49 9.18
CA ALA A 144 22.31 -10.56 9.94
C ALA A 144 22.62 -11.12 11.34
N ASN A 145 21.63 -11.69 12.03
CA ASN A 145 21.81 -12.32 13.33
C ASN A 145 22.75 -13.54 13.25
N GLU A 146 22.60 -14.40 12.23
CA GLU A 146 23.50 -15.53 12.00
C GLU A 146 24.96 -15.06 11.77
N ALA A 147 25.15 -14.00 10.99
CA ALA A 147 26.47 -13.40 10.75
C ALA A 147 27.10 -12.87 12.05
N VAL A 148 26.32 -12.21 12.91
CA VAL A 148 26.78 -11.72 14.23
C VAL A 148 27.18 -12.89 15.12
N GLN A 149 26.36 -13.93 15.22
CA GLN A 149 26.67 -15.13 16.02
C GLN A 149 27.95 -15.81 15.53
N LYS A 150 28.11 -15.97 14.22
CA LYS A 150 29.32 -16.55 13.63
C LYS A 150 30.57 -15.71 13.93
N ALA A 151 30.47 -14.39 13.88
CA ALA A 151 31.57 -13.48 14.24
C ALA A 151 31.91 -13.59 15.74
N GLN A 152 30.91 -13.63 16.62
CA GLN A 152 31.11 -13.82 18.06
C GLN A 152 31.80 -15.16 18.37
N SER A 153 31.39 -16.25 17.73
CA SER A 153 32.02 -17.57 17.87
C SER A 153 33.46 -17.58 17.38
N ALA A 154 33.75 -16.95 16.23
CA ALA A 154 35.11 -16.86 15.71
C ALA A 154 36.05 -16.05 16.62
N VAL A 155 35.56 -14.94 17.20
CA VAL A 155 36.31 -14.11 18.16
C VAL A 155 36.55 -14.86 19.47
N SER A 156 35.54 -15.58 19.96
CA SER A 156 35.64 -16.36 21.21
C SER A 156 36.61 -17.54 21.07
N ALA A 157 36.64 -18.19 19.90
CA ALA A 157 37.56 -19.28 19.60
C ALA A 157 39.02 -18.82 19.42
N THR A 158 39.26 -17.54 19.07
CA THR A 158 40.60 -17.02 18.77
C THR A 158 41.28 -16.29 19.93
N ASN A 159 40.59 -15.96 21.04
CA ASN A 159 41.15 -15.10 22.09
C ASN A 159 40.74 -15.47 23.53
N VAL A 160 41.27 -16.59 24.04
CA VAL A 160 41.11 -16.99 25.46
C VAL A 160 41.81 -16.01 26.45
N GLY A 161 42.70 -15.11 25.99
CA GLY A 161 43.45 -14.19 26.86
C GLY A 161 43.10 -12.69 26.82
N ALA A 162 42.49 -12.17 25.74
CA ALA A 162 42.27 -10.73 25.53
C ALA A 162 40.86 -10.22 25.90
N ASN A 163 39.96 -11.13 26.30
CA ASN A 163 38.52 -10.93 26.32
C ASN A 163 38.00 -9.96 27.41
N ALA A 164 38.67 -9.88 28.56
CA ALA A 164 38.17 -9.08 29.68
C ALA A 164 38.12 -7.56 29.42
N LYS A 165 38.99 -7.03 28.54
CA LYS A 165 39.07 -5.57 28.30
C LYS A 165 38.23 -5.09 27.11
N MET A 166 38.00 -5.97 26.13
CA MET A 166 37.24 -5.63 24.92
C MET A 166 35.73 -5.77 25.13
N HIS A 167 35.29 -6.75 25.92
CA HIS A 167 33.88 -6.91 26.29
C HIS A 167 33.34 -5.68 27.04
N THR A 168 34.14 -5.09 27.95
CA THR A 168 33.79 -3.86 28.68
C THR A 168 33.67 -2.64 27.75
N ALA A 169 34.46 -2.60 26.67
CA ALA A 169 34.43 -1.52 25.70
C ALA A 169 33.19 -1.60 24.79
N VAL A 170 32.83 -2.81 24.34
CA VAL A 170 31.62 -3.05 23.53
C VAL A 170 30.34 -2.81 24.33
N GLU A 171 30.28 -3.28 25.59
CA GLU A 171 29.15 -2.96 26.49
C GLU A 171 29.04 -1.45 26.77
N SER A 172 30.19 -0.76 26.90
CA SER A 172 30.19 0.70 27.07
C SER A 172 29.67 1.41 25.82
N LEU A 173 29.97 0.90 24.62
CA LEU A 173 29.48 1.45 23.36
C LEU A 173 27.97 1.22 23.19
N GLU A 174 27.47 0.03 23.50
CA GLU A 174 26.03 -0.29 23.51
C GLU A 174 25.28 0.63 24.48
N ARG A 175 25.82 0.84 25.68
CA ARG A 175 25.27 1.77 26.67
C ARG A 175 25.26 3.22 26.17
N ILE A 176 26.28 3.65 25.43
CA ILE A 176 26.33 4.98 24.81
C ILE A 176 25.28 5.11 23.70
N LYS A 177 25.17 4.11 22.81
CA LYS A 177 24.16 4.10 21.74
C LYS A 177 22.74 4.12 22.30
N LYS A 178 22.47 3.33 23.34
CA LYS A 178 21.16 3.32 24.02
C LYS A 178 20.83 4.69 24.61
N ARG A 179 21.79 5.34 25.28
CA ARG A 179 21.63 6.73 25.77
C ARG A 179 21.37 7.73 24.66
N GLN A 180 22.03 7.59 23.51
CA GLN A 180 21.81 8.48 22.36
C GLN A 180 20.42 8.28 21.74
N ALA A 181 19.96 7.04 21.61
CA ALA A 181 18.62 6.73 21.12
C ALA A 181 17.53 7.24 22.08
N GLU A 182 17.69 7.02 23.39
CA GLU A 182 16.79 7.57 24.43
C GLU A 182 16.74 9.10 24.39
N ARG A 183 17.89 9.76 24.20
CA ARG A 183 17.95 11.22 24.09
C ARG A 183 17.28 11.74 22.81
N SER A 184 17.40 11.02 21.69
CA SER A 184 16.72 11.35 20.45
C SER A 184 15.20 11.23 20.61
N ALA A 185 14.72 10.13 21.18
CA ALA A 185 13.31 9.91 21.45
C ALA A 185 12.74 10.95 22.46
N GLN A 186 13.53 11.37 23.45
CA GLN A 186 13.14 12.45 24.36
C GLN A 186 13.05 13.80 23.66
N LEU A 187 13.94 14.11 22.71
CA LEU A 187 13.87 15.34 21.92
C LEU A 187 12.67 15.34 20.97
N GLU A 188 12.35 14.20 20.37
CA GLU A 188 11.18 14.00 19.52
C GLU A 188 9.88 14.15 20.33
N ALA A 189 9.79 13.47 21.48
CA ALA A 189 8.66 13.64 22.41
C ALA A 189 8.54 15.07 22.94
N ALA A 190 9.65 15.76 23.21
CA ALA A 190 9.63 17.17 23.62
C ALA A 190 9.18 18.10 22.49
N ALA A 191 9.50 17.78 21.24
CA ALA A 191 9.02 18.51 20.07
C ALA A 191 7.52 18.28 19.83
N GLU A 192 7.05 17.03 19.99
CA GLU A 192 5.63 16.68 19.94
C GLU A 192 4.84 17.37 21.07
N MET A 193 5.38 17.39 22.30
CA MET A 193 4.78 18.12 23.43
C MET A 193 4.81 19.64 23.24
N ALA A 194 5.82 20.19 22.55
CA ALA A 194 5.88 21.61 22.20
C ALA A 194 4.88 21.96 21.09
N GLU A 195 4.65 21.05 20.14
CA GLU A 195 3.57 21.16 19.15
C GLU A 195 2.19 21.09 19.83
N GLU A 196 1.98 20.18 20.79
CA GLU A 196 0.76 20.09 21.59
C GLU A 196 0.54 21.31 22.50
N SER A 197 1.63 21.88 23.06
CA SER A 197 1.58 23.07 23.91
C SER A 197 1.46 24.37 23.11
N SER A 198 1.81 24.36 21.81
CA SER A 198 1.49 25.45 20.90
C SER A 198 -0.01 25.36 20.57
N GLY A 199 -0.82 26.10 21.33
CA GLY A 199 -2.29 26.07 21.34
C GLY A 199 -3.04 26.39 20.03
N GLN A 200 -2.47 26.13 18.85
CA GLN A 200 -3.07 26.38 17.54
C GLN A 200 -4.09 25.32 17.10
N SER A 201 -4.26 24.23 17.87
CA SER A 201 -5.20 23.16 17.52
C SER A 201 -6.62 23.40 18.02
N LEU A 202 -6.81 24.21 19.07
CA LEU A 202 -8.12 24.54 19.61
C LEU A 202 -8.75 25.74 18.89
N ASP A 203 -7.97 26.80 18.65
CA ASP A 203 -8.45 28.00 17.94
C ASP A 203 -8.87 27.72 16.49
N ARG A 204 -8.16 26.83 15.80
CA ARG A 204 -8.52 26.39 14.44
C ARG A 204 -9.79 25.54 14.41
N LYS A 205 -10.00 24.67 15.41
CA LYS A 205 -11.21 23.88 15.57
C LYS A 205 -12.42 24.71 16.01
N LEU A 206 -12.19 25.76 16.80
CA LEU A 206 -13.21 26.72 17.24
C LEU A 206 -13.63 27.69 16.12
N ALA A 207 -12.70 28.10 15.24
CA ALA A 207 -12.98 28.88 14.05
C ALA A 207 -13.76 28.08 12.98
N GLU A 208 -13.39 26.81 12.74
CA GLU A 208 -14.12 25.92 11.83
C GLU A 208 -15.51 25.52 12.35
N ALA A 209 -15.72 25.53 13.67
CA ALA A 209 -17.03 25.28 14.30
C ALA A 209 -17.87 26.56 14.51
N GLY A 210 -17.35 27.75 14.16
CA GLY A 210 -18.08 29.03 14.31
C GLY A 210 -18.29 29.48 15.75
N ILE A 211 -17.49 29.00 16.70
CA ILE A 211 -17.62 29.31 18.13
C ILE A 211 -16.33 29.95 18.63
N THR A 212 -16.18 31.26 18.47
CA THR A 212 -15.22 32.03 19.28
C THR A 212 -15.89 33.27 19.87
N PRO A 213 -15.87 33.44 21.21
CA PRO A 213 -16.22 34.69 21.87
C PRO A 213 -14.96 35.55 22.11
N GLY A 214 -14.89 36.72 21.47
CA GLY A 214 -14.00 37.85 21.80
C GLY A 214 -12.51 37.64 21.45
N GLY A 215 -11.76 38.59 20.92
CA GLY A 215 -11.98 39.99 20.61
C GLY A 215 -10.60 40.59 20.33
N THR A 216 -10.42 41.16 19.15
CA THR A 216 -9.27 42.02 18.85
C THR A 216 -9.76 43.17 17.99
N SER A 217 -9.57 44.36 18.55
CA SER A 217 -9.90 45.71 18.07
C SER A 217 -9.98 45.85 16.56
N SER A 218 -11.12 46.35 16.09
CA SER A 218 -11.32 46.67 14.68
C SER A 218 -10.64 48.00 14.35
N ALA A 219 -10.23 48.18 13.10
CA ALA A 219 -9.65 49.43 12.60
C ALA A 219 -10.54 50.66 12.84
N SER A 220 -11.83 50.46 13.13
CA SER A 220 -12.78 51.50 13.54
C SER A 220 -12.47 52.10 14.92
N ASP A 221 -11.95 51.31 15.86
CA ASP A 221 -11.61 51.77 17.22
C ASP A 221 -10.33 52.64 17.22
N GLU A 222 -9.41 52.35 16.29
CA GLU A 222 -8.17 53.11 16.10
C GLU A 222 -8.42 54.45 15.39
N LEU A 223 -9.42 54.49 14.49
CA LEU A 223 -9.87 55.69 13.78
C LEU A 223 -10.50 56.71 14.74
N GLU A 224 -11.26 56.24 15.74
CA GLU A 224 -11.92 57.10 16.72
C GLU A 224 -10.92 57.77 17.70
N ARG A 225 -9.80 57.10 18.01
CA ARG A 225 -8.71 57.66 18.81
C ARG A 225 -7.95 58.78 18.08
N ILE A 226 -7.74 58.63 16.77
CA ILE A 226 -7.06 59.64 15.94
C ILE A 226 -7.92 60.90 15.80
N LEU A 227 -9.24 60.75 15.69
CA LEU A 227 -10.17 61.87 15.55
C LEU A 227 -10.40 62.66 16.85
N LYS A 228 -10.21 62.05 18.03
CA LYS A 228 -10.37 62.73 19.34
C LYS A 228 -9.09 63.39 19.89
N GLY A 229 -7.94 63.20 19.24
CA GLY A 229 -6.64 63.80 19.66
C GLY A 229 -6.33 65.20 19.12
N GLY A 230 -7.30 65.89 18.49
CA GLY A 230 -7.07 67.13 17.75
C GLY A 230 -7.94 68.33 18.16
N GLN A 231 -8.44 68.39 19.40
CA GLN A 231 -9.05 69.61 19.98
C GLN A 231 -8.77 69.71 21.48
N SER A 232 -7.71 70.44 21.83
CA SER A 232 -7.59 71.38 22.97
C SER A 232 -6.16 71.92 23.01
#